data_AF-A0A447U0L7-F1
#
_entry.id   AF-A0A447U0L7-F1
#
_cell.length_a   1.000
_cell.length_b   1.000
_cell.length_c   1.000
_cell.angle_alpha   90.00
_cell.angle_beta   90.00
_cell.angle_gamma   90.00
#
_symmetry.space_group_name_H-M   'P 1'
#
loop_
_entity.id
_entity.type
_entity.pdbx_description
1 polymer ?
#
loop_
_entity_poly.entity_id
_entity_poly.type
_entity_poly.pdbx_seq_one_letter_code
_entity_poly.pdbx_strand_id
1 'polypeptide(L)' 'MNVVNNSRDVIYSSGIVFGTSGARGLVKDFTPQVCAAFTVSFVCRYAGTFFL' A
#
# COMPACT_ATOMS: atom_id res chain seq x y z
N MET A 1 -16.61 4.82 13.30
CA MET A 1 -15.30 5.50 13.40
C MET A 1 -14.61 5.32 12.06
N ASN A 2 -14.46 6.39 11.28
CA ASN A 2 -13.81 6.32 9.97
C ASN A 2 -12.31 6.49 10.21
N VAL A 3 -11.59 5.37 10.36
CA VAL A 3 -10.15 5.40 10.59
C VAL A 3 -9.50 5.80 9.27
N VAL A 4 -8.97 7.03 9.21
CA VAL A 4 -8.14 7.46 8.09
C VAL A 4 -6.80 6.76 8.25
N ASN A 5 -6.60 5.66 7.53
CA ASN A 5 -5.35 4.92 7.53
C ASN A 5 -4.38 5.49 6.48
N ASN A 6 -3.13 5.76 6.87
CA ASN A 6 -2.08 6.08 5.92
C ASN A 6 -1.77 4.85 5.06
N SER A 7 -1.35 5.04 3.81
CA SER A 7 -0.95 3.96 2.91
C SER A 7 0.05 2.98 3.55
N ARG A 8 0.96 3.48 4.39
CA ARG A 8 1.91 2.65 5.16
C ARG A 8 1.21 1.67 6.09
N ASP A 9 0.21 2.13 6.84
CA ASP A 9 -0.52 1.30 7.81
C ASP A 9 -1.41 0.28 7.10
N VAL A 10 -2.03 0.68 6.00
CA VAL A 10 -2.82 -0.24 5.14
C VAL A 10 -1.93 -1.35 4.59
N ILE A 11 -0.75 -1.02 4.07
CA ILE A 11 0.18 -2.02 3.54
C ILE A 11 0.67 -2.94 4.66
N TYR A 12 1.08 -2.40 5.80
CA TYR A 12 1.59 -3.18 6.92
C TYR A 12 0.55 -4.17 7.49
N SER A 13 -0.71 -3.75 7.56
CA SER A 13 -1.81 -4.58 8.08
C SER A 13 -2.39 -5.57 7.06
N SER A 14 -2.03 -5.46 5.78
CA SER A 14 -2.63 -6.25 4.69
C SER A 14 -2.20 -7.71 4.62
N GLY A 15 -1.10 -8.10 5.28
CA GLY A 15 -0.49 -9.42 5.11
C GLY A 15 0.20 -9.64 3.76
N ILE A 16 0.24 -8.62 2.89
CA ILE A 16 0.97 -8.63 1.62
C ILE A 16 2.43 -8.27 1.87
N VAL A 17 3.36 -9.08 1.34
CA VAL A 17 4.80 -8.92 1.53
C VAL A 17 5.51 -8.67 0.20
N PHE A 18 6.50 -7.77 0.19
CA PHE A 18 7.35 -7.57 -0.99
C PHE A 18 8.45 -8.64 -1.04
N GLY A 19 8.51 -9.38 -2.15
CA GLY A 19 9.62 -10.28 -2.50
C GLY A 19 10.56 -9.67 -3.52
N THR A 20 11.38 -10.50 -4.16
CA THR A 20 12.39 -10.08 -5.15
C THR A 20 11.85 -9.27 -6.33
N SER A 21 10.59 -9.48 -6.72
CA SER A 21 10.00 -8.88 -7.92
C SER A 21 8.65 -8.20 -7.67
N GLY A 22 8.26 -7.95 -6.41
CA GLY A 22 6.99 -7.29 -6.11
C GLY A 22 6.25 -7.81 -4.88
N ALA A 23 5.10 -7.18 -4.60
CA ALA A 23 4.16 -7.54 -3.54
C ALA A 23 3.45 -8.88 -3.82
N ARG A 24 3.40 -9.77 -2.82
CA ARG A 24 2.80 -11.12 -2.88
C ARG A 24 1.98 -11.41 -1.63
N GLY A 25 0.88 -12.15 -1.79
CA GLY A 25 -0.01 -12.58 -0.72
C GLY A 25 -1.26 -13.28 -1.28
N LEU A 26 -2.27 -13.54 -0.45
CA LEU A 26 -3.50 -14.18 -0.92
C LEU A 26 -4.33 -13.20 -1.75
N VAL A 27 -5.00 -13.70 -2.78
CA VAL A 27 -5.85 -12.89 -3.67
C VAL A 27 -6.92 -12.12 -2.90
N LYS A 28 -7.52 -12.75 -1.86
CA LYS A 28 -8.54 -12.11 -1.02
C LYS A 28 -8.02 -10.90 -0.22
N ASP A 29 -6.72 -10.81 0.01
CA ASP A 29 -6.09 -9.75 0.80
C ASP A 29 -5.70 -8.55 -0.09
N PHE A 30 -5.67 -8.74 -1.41
CA PHE A 30 -5.56 -7.66 -2.41
C PHE A 30 -6.88 -6.92 -2.59
N THR A 31 -7.36 -6.34 -1.49
CA THR A 31 -8.55 -5.48 -1.51
C THR A 31 -8.25 -4.19 -2.29
N PRO A 32 -9.28 -3.50 -2.83
CA PRO A 32 -9.11 -2.23 -3.52
C PRO A 32 -8.32 -1.20 -2.70
N GLN A 33 -8.51 -1.18 -1.37
CA GLN A 33 -7.81 -0.27 -0.46
C GLN A 33 -6.31 -0.56 -0.39
N VAL A 34 -5.91 -1.84 -0.33
CA VAL A 34 -4.50 -2.25 -0.29
C VAL A 34 -3.81 -1.96 -1.62
N CYS A 35 -4.48 -2.24 -2.74
CA CYS A 35 -3.97 -1.93 -4.08
C CYS A 35 -3.78 -0.42 -4.29
N ALA A 36 -4.75 0.38 -3.85
CA ALA A 36 -4.64 1.84 -3.87
C ALA A 36 -3.47 2.33 -3.00
N ALA A 37 -3.29 1.77 -1.80
CA ALA A 37 -2.18 2.14 -0.91
C ALA A 37 -0.80 1.86 -1.54
N PHE A 38 -0.61 0.70 -2.19
CA PHE A 38 0.63 0.42 -2.94
C PHE A 38 0.84 1.38 -4.10
N THR A 39 -0.21 1.68 -4.87
CA THR A 39 -0.13 2.58 -6.03
C THR A 39 0.21 4.00 -5.60
N VAL A 40 -0.49 4.53 -4.59
CA VAL A 40 -0.22 5.87 -4.03
C VAL A 40 1.20 5.96 -3.48
N SER A 41 1.65 4.95 -2.73
CA SER A 41 3.01 4.92 -2.17
C SER A 41 4.07 4.91 -3.28
N PHE A 42 3.83 4.14 -4.36
CA PHE A 42 4.69 4.10 -5.54
C PHE A 42 4.73 5.47 -6.22
N VAL A 43 3.57 6.01 -6.62
CA VAL A 43 3.50 7.31 -7.32
C VAL A 43 4.12 8.42 -6.47
N CYS A 44 3.85 8.47 -5.17
CA CYS A 44 4.45 9.45 -4.26
C CYS A 44 5.98 9.37 -4.25
N ARG A 45 6.55 8.14 -4.27
CA ARG A 45 8.00 7.94 -4.29
C ARG A 45 8.67 8.43 -5.58
N TYR A 46 8.01 8.33 -6.73
CA TYR A 46 8.56 8.72 -8.04
C TYR A 46 8.18 10.13 -8.48
N ALA A 47 7.04 10.66 -8.04
CA ALA A 47 6.58 12.01 -8.38
C ALA A 47 7.35 13.11 -7.65
N GLY A 48 8.26 12.77 -6.73
CA GLY A 48 9.07 13.74 -5.99
C GLY A 48 8.25 14.60 -5.02
N THR A 49 6.99 14.28 -4.79
CA THR A 49 6.12 15.00 -3.86
C THR A 49 6.49 14.64 -2.42
N PHE A 50 7.55 15.29 -1.94
CA PHE A 50 7.84 15.48 -0.52
C PHE A 50 6.73 16.36 0.06
N PHE A 51 5.75 15.77 0.73
CA PHE A 51 4.93 16.51 1.67
C PHE A 51 4.49 15.59 2.81
N LEU A 52 5.06 15.92 3.99
CA LEU A 52 4.58 15.72 5.36
C LEU A 52 3.65 14.53 5.64
#